data_AF-A0A101HM48-F1
#
_entry.id   AF-A0A101HM48-F1
#
_cell.length_a   1.000
_cell.length_b   1.000
_cell.length_c   1.000
_cell.angle_alpha   90.00
_cell.angle_beta   90.00
_cell.angle_gamma   90.00
#
_symmetry.space_group_name_H-M   'P 1'
#
loop_
_entity.id
_entity.type
_entity.pdbx_description
1 polymer ?
#
loop_
_entity_poly.entity_id
_entity_poly.type
_entity_poly.pdbx_seq_one_letter_code
_entity_poly.pdbx_strand_id
1 'polypeptide(L)'
;MLDKQEIMKAIGLRVTQRKFQEKQLSPEQRRQVDSAIGDIIPLNSDAPLQWYFTPQFPSSSGIVLAKLKEFTTPNLIRFGFEGEQIVLNLTLKGFSTSWARLPNYLSMIIVGFPANGEGDIVERASRFLFREANRKPFAEIVSGKTEYIDERMKDILNAGRMSPSSFNRQPWRFEILDRNSIAIHGWKKIPLIYEDVISIDLGVVISHMYLMAKSMNDDAKVEPISLRSYLLTF
;
A
#
# COMPACT_ATOMS: atom_id res chain seq x y z
N MET A 1 -0.07 -16.26 2.13
CA MET A 1 -0.91 -15.28 1.40
C MET A 1 -2.14 -14.99 2.23
N LEU A 2 -2.44 -13.71 2.46
CA LEU A 2 -3.55 -13.29 3.31
C LEU A 2 -4.90 -13.63 2.66
N ASP A 3 -5.86 -14.09 3.46
CA ASP A 3 -7.23 -14.27 2.99
C ASP A 3 -7.99 -12.92 2.90
N LYS A 4 -9.21 -12.95 2.33
CA LYS A 4 -10.04 -11.75 2.17
C LYS A 4 -10.28 -11.03 3.50
N GLN A 5 -10.58 -11.75 4.59
CA GLN A 5 -10.87 -11.16 5.89
C GLN A 5 -9.61 -10.52 6.50
N GLU A 6 -8.46 -11.16 6.36
CA GLU A 6 -7.17 -10.64 6.79
C GLU A 6 -6.80 -9.36 6.04
N ILE A 7 -7.03 -9.30 4.71
CA ILE A 7 -6.79 -8.10 3.91
C ILE A 7 -7.72 -6.97 4.35
N MET A 8 -9.02 -7.24 4.50
CA MET A 8 -9.99 -6.25 4.98
C MET A 8 -9.60 -5.72 6.36
N LYS A 9 -9.19 -6.61 7.27
CA LYS A 9 -8.70 -6.26 8.61
C LYS A 9 -7.43 -5.40 8.52
N ALA A 10 -6.46 -5.76 7.69
CA ALA A 10 -5.22 -5.00 7.51
C ALA A 10 -5.52 -3.58 7.00
N ILE A 11 -6.34 -3.46 5.95
CA ILE A 11 -6.76 -2.18 5.38
C ILE A 11 -7.52 -1.35 6.42
N GLY A 12 -8.40 -1.97 7.20
CA GLY A 12 -9.17 -1.33 8.27
C GLY A 12 -8.28 -0.78 9.38
N LEU A 13 -7.31 -1.57 9.84
CA LEU A 13 -6.39 -1.19 10.93
C LEU A 13 -5.31 -0.21 10.49
N ARG A 14 -4.94 -0.19 9.20
CA ARG A 14 -3.83 0.61 8.70
C ARG A 14 -4.14 2.11 8.79
N VAL A 15 -3.53 2.79 9.74
CA VAL A 15 -3.59 4.25 9.89
C VAL A 15 -2.18 4.81 9.95
N THR A 16 -1.98 6.01 9.39
CA THR A 16 -0.64 6.60 9.31
C THR A 16 -0.23 7.07 10.69
N GLN A 17 0.80 6.45 11.28
CA GLN A 17 1.32 6.83 12.58
C GLN A 17 2.37 7.92 12.43
N ARG A 18 2.18 9.07 13.09
CA ARG A 18 3.12 10.21 12.97
C ARG A 18 4.06 10.37 14.15
N LYS A 19 3.74 9.75 15.29
CA LYS A 19 4.52 9.81 16.53
C LYS A 19 4.75 8.40 17.04
N PHE A 20 6.00 7.99 17.21
CA PHE A 20 6.34 6.65 17.65
C PHE A 20 7.00 6.68 19.02
N GLN A 21 6.94 5.56 19.73
CA GLN A 21 7.76 5.32 20.90
C GLN A 21 9.22 5.14 20.49
N GLU A 22 10.13 5.69 21.28
CA GLU A 22 11.57 5.40 21.20
C GLU A 22 11.84 4.06 21.88
N LYS A 23 11.55 2.97 21.17
CA LYS A 23 11.61 1.61 21.69
C LYS A 23 12.24 0.67 20.68
N GLN A 24 13.28 -0.06 21.11
CA GLN A 24 13.87 -1.15 20.32
C GLN A 24 12.94 -2.37 20.26
N LEU A 25 13.00 -3.09 19.13
CA LEU A 25 12.25 -4.33 18.95
C LEU A 25 12.88 -5.45 19.77
N SER A 26 12.03 -6.27 20.41
CA SER A 26 12.47 -7.55 20.97
C SER A 26 12.90 -8.52 19.85
N PRO A 27 13.64 -9.61 20.17
CA PRO A 27 14.00 -10.61 19.16
C PRO A 27 12.79 -11.23 18.44
N GLU A 28 11.67 -11.40 19.14
CA GLU A 28 10.43 -11.90 18.54
C GLU A 28 9.80 -10.87 17.59
N GLN A 29 9.72 -9.61 18.02
CA GLN A 29 9.24 -8.53 17.17
C GLN A 29 10.12 -8.34 15.93
N ARG A 30 11.44 -8.56 16.07
CA ARG A 30 12.34 -8.53 14.92
C ARG A 30 12.05 -9.64 13.92
N ARG A 31 11.84 -10.89 14.38
CA ARG A 31 11.41 -12.00 13.51
C ARG A 31 10.11 -11.71 12.80
N GLN A 32 9.16 -11.05 13.46
CA GLN A 32 7.89 -10.64 12.86
C GLN A 32 8.08 -9.62 11.73
N VAL A 33 8.99 -8.67 11.90
CA VAL A 33 9.37 -7.72 10.83
C VAL A 33 10.05 -8.44 9.67
N ASP A 34 11.02 -9.33 9.95
CA ASP A 34 11.74 -10.07 8.91
C ASP A 34 10.77 -10.99 8.12
N SER A 35 9.80 -11.63 8.80
CA SER A 35 8.72 -12.39 8.17
C SER A 35 7.83 -11.50 7.29
N ALA A 36 7.48 -10.29 7.73
CA ALA A 36 6.67 -9.37 6.93
C ALA A 36 7.40 -8.90 5.66
N ILE A 37 8.73 -8.79 5.71
CA ILE A 37 9.59 -8.47 4.57
C ILE A 37 9.70 -9.66 3.59
N GLY A 38 9.76 -10.89 4.11
CA GLY A 38 9.94 -12.10 3.29
C GLY A 38 8.67 -12.62 2.62
N ASP A 39 7.49 -12.35 3.18
CA ASP A 39 6.19 -12.84 2.67
C ASP A 39 5.51 -11.82 1.76
N ILE A 40 6.15 -11.52 0.63
CA ILE A 40 5.65 -10.59 -0.39
C ILE A 40 5.75 -11.16 -1.80
N ILE A 41 4.85 -10.71 -2.67
CA ILE A 41 4.81 -11.07 -4.08
C ILE A 41 5.45 -9.93 -4.89
N PRO A 42 6.42 -10.20 -5.78
CA PRO A 42 6.97 -9.20 -6.67
C PRO A 42 6.00 -8.81 -7.79
N LEU A 43 5.99 -7.53 -8.19
CA LEU A 43 5.21 -7.06 -9.34
C LEU A 43 5.97 -7.34 -10.64
N ASN A 44 5.42 -8.20 -11.51
CA ASN A 44 5.95 -8.51 -12.85
C ASN A 44 7.47 -8.80 -12.85
N SER A 45 7.98 -9.51 -11.84
CA SER A 45 9.40 -9.84 -11.68
C SER A 45 9.58 -11.18 -10.98
N ASP A 46 10.70 -11.86 -11.23
CA ASP A 46 10.97 -13.20 -10.67
C ASP A 46 11.35 -13.18 -9.18
N ALA A 47 11.83 -12.05 -8.66
CA ALA A 47 12.27 -11.92 -7.27
C ALA A 47 11.88 -10.55 -6.71
N PRO A 48 11.59 -10.41 -5.40
CA PRO A 48 11.35 -9.12 -4.75
C PRO A 48 12.54 -8.18 -4.76
N LEU A 49 12.31 -6.89 -4.50
CA LEU A 49 13.39 -5.95 -4.26
C LEU A 49 14.14 -6.35 -2.98
N GLN A 50 15.39 -5.89 -2.85
CA GLN A 50 16.19 -6.16 -1.67
C GLN A 50 15.74 -5.27 -0.51
N TRP A 51 14.63 -5.65 0.12
CA TRP A 51 14.09 -5.04 1.33
C TRP A 51 14.89 -5.45 2.56
N TYR A 52 15.08 -4.51 3.48
CA TYR A 52 15.74 -4.74 4.75
C TYR A 52 15.21 -3.80 5.83
N PHE A 53 15.32 -4.25 7.08
CA PHE A 53 15.05 -3.43 8.26
C PHE A 53 16.36 -2.95 8.90
N THR A 54 16.38 -1.68 9.31
CA THR A 54 17.43 -1.10 10.15
C THR A 54 16.82 -0.45 11.40
N PRO A 55 17.33 -0.74 12.61
CA PRO A 55 16.90 -0.08 13.84
C PRO A 55 17.53 1.31 14.02
N GLN A 56 18.41 1.75 13.11
CA GLN A 56 19.11 3.03 13.21
C GLN A 56 18.21 4.20 12.78
N PHE A 57 17.17 4.48 13.58
CA PHE A 57 16.28 5.63 13.36
C PHE A 57 15.92 6.33 14.68
N PRO A 58 16.11 7.65 14.80
CA PRO A 58 16.13 8.36 16.09
C PRO A 58 14.77 8.47 16.81
N SER A 59 13.65 8.18 16.15
CA SER A 59 12.31 8.43 16.73
C SER A 59 11.30 7.33 16.41
N SER A 60 11.72 6.07 16.36
CA SER A 60 10.84 4.89 16.21
C SER A 60 11.59 3.60 16.56
N SER A 61 11.00 2.43 16.29
CA SER A 61 11.70 1.16 16.43
C SER A 61 12.65 0.86 15.26
N GLY A 62 12.46 1.49 14.11
CA GLY A 62 13.33 1.37 12.95
C GLY A 62 12.61 1.71 11.66
N ILE A 63 13.30 1.49 10.54
CA ILE A 63 12.76 1.71 9.20
C ILE A 63 12.97 0.48 8.32
N VAL A 64 12.03 0.27 7.40
CA VAL A 64 12.13 -0.70 6.31
C VAL A 64 12.34 0.06 5.00
N LEU A 65 13.31 -0.40 4.23
CA LEU A 65 13.82 0.22 3.01
C LEU A 65 14.15 -0.87 1.98
N ALA A 66 14.07 -0.55 0.69
CA ALA A 66 14.58 -1.39 -0.38
C ALA A 66 15.77 -0.73 -1.07
N LYS A 67 16.78 -1.52 -1.46
CA LYS A 67 17.86 -1.04 -2.31
C LYS A 67 17.37 -0.92 -3.75
N LEU A 68 17.32 0.31 -4.26
CA LEU A 68 17.04 0.59 -5.67
C LEU A 68 18.34 1.05 -6.36
N LYS A 69 18.69 0.40 -7.47
CA LYS A 69 19.81 0.83 -8.33
C LYS A 69 19.42 2.01 -9.22
N GLU A 70 18.18 2.01 -9.69
CA GLU A 70 17.63 3.01 -10.60
C GLU A 70 16.22 3.42 -10.18
N PHE A 71 15.95 4.71 -10.20
CA PHE A 71 14.66 5.31 -9.81
C PHE A 71 13.74 5.51 -11.02
N THR A 72 13.60 4.48 -11.87
CA THR A 72 12.68 4.52 -13.00
C THR A 72 11.22 4.38 -12.52
N THR A 73 10.27 4.92 -13.28
CA THR A 73 8.83 4.80 -12.93
C THR A 73 8.41 3.35 -12.64
N PRO A 74 8.77 2.33 -13.45
CA PRO A 74 8.45 0.93 -13.13
C PRO A 74 9.04 0.44 -11.80
N ASN A 75 10.30 0.79 -11.49
CA ASN A 75 10.94 0.41 -10.23
C ASN A 75 10.28 1.07 -9.03
N LEU A 76 9.81 2.31 -9.18
CA LEU A 76 9.11 3.06 -8.14
C LEU A 76 7.70 2.51 -7.88
N ILE A 77 6.99 2.11 -8.93
CA ILE A 77 5.69 1.42 -8.82
C ILE A 77 5.87 0.08 -8.12
N ARG A 78 6.89 -0.69 -8.52
CA ARG A 78 7.24 -1.94 -7.83
C ARG A 78 7.60 -1.73 -6.37
N PHE A 79 8.35 -0.68 -6.05
CA PHE A 79 8.68 -0.31 -4.67
C PHE A 79 7.44 0.00 -3.83
N GLY A 80 6.47 0.74 -4.38
CA GLY A 80 5.18 0.97 -3.72
C GLY A 80 4.36 -0.31 -3.55
N PHE A 81 4.34 -1.17 -4.57
CA PHE A 81 3.58 -2.42 -4.59
C PHE A 81 4.06 -3.41 -3.52
N GLU A 82 5.36 -3.66 -3.48
CA GLU A 82 5.99 -4.54 -2.50
C GLU A 82 5.97 -3.93 -1.10
N GLY A 83 6.30 -2.65 -0.97
CA GLY A 83 6.34 -1.97 0.32
C GLY A 83 4.97 -1.93 1.02
N GLU A 84 3.88 -1.79 0.27
CA GLU A 84 2.55 -1.80 0.87
C GLU A 84 2.13 -3.19 1.37
N GLN A 85 2.59 -4.28 0.74
CA GLN A 85 2.39 -5.64 1.28
C GLN A 85 3.08 -5.77 2.64
N ILE A 86 4.31 -5.27 2.75
CA ILE A 86 5.06 -5.23 4.02
C ILE A 86 4.28 -4.41 5.06
N VAL A 87 3.74 -3.24 4.68
CA VAL A 87 2.94 -2.38 5.57
C VAL A 87 1.70 -3.11 6.10
N LEU A 88 0.96 -3.81 5.24
CA LEU A 88 -0.23 -4.56 5.64
C LEU A 88 0.13 -5.73 6.56
N ASN A 89 1.18 -6.48 6.22
CA ASN A 89 1.69 -7.58 7.05
C ASN A 89 2.15 -7.09 8.44
N LEU A 90 2.89 -5.98 8.51
CA LEU A 90 3.29 -5.35 9.76
C LEU A 90 2.08 -4.88 10.58
N THR A 91 1.08 -4.32 9.92
CA THR A 91 -0.17 -3.88 10.56
C THR A 91 -0.88 -5.05 11.24
N LEU A 92 -1.00 -6.20 10.57
CA LEU A 92 -1.60 -7.41 11.14
C LEU A 92 -0.82 -7.98 12.33
N LYS A 93 0.50 -7.80 12.34
CA LYS A 93 1.39 -8.18 13.46
C LYS A 93 1.41 -7.15 14.60
N GLY A 94 0.58 -6.10 14.52
CA GLY A 94 0.40 -5.11 15.59
C GLY A 94 1.35 -3.91 15.53
N PHE A 95 2.17 -3.80 14.49
CA PHE A 95 3.04 -2.63 14.30
C PHE A 95 2.25 -1.45 13.74
N SER A 96 2.63 -0.26 14.19
CA SER A 96 2.25 0.98 13.54
C SER A 96 3.25 1.33 12.45
N THR A 97 2.76 1.90 11.35
CA THR A 97 3.58 2.22 10.18
C THR A 97 3.34 3.63 9.66
N SER A 98 4.35 4.18 9.00
CA SER A 98 4.21 5.39 8.19
C SER A 98 5.13 5.35 6.99
N TRP A 99 4.56 5.61 5.82
CA TRP A 99 5.34 6.08 4.68
C TRP A 99 5.92 7.45 5.02
N ALA A 100 7.24 7.60 4.87
CA ALA A 100 7.96 8.83 5.15
C ALA A 100 9.03 9.08 4.09
N ARG A 101 9.39 10.35 3.91
CA ARG A 101 10.48 10.80 3.04
C ARG A 101 11.45 11.61 3.86
N LEU A 102 12.72 11.22 3.87
CA LEU A 102 13.80 12.05 4.42
C LEU A 102 14.48 12.82 3.28
N PRO A 103 15.10 13.98 3.55
CA PRO A 103 16.03 14.59 2.61
C PRO A 103 17.04 13.53 2.14
N ASN A 104 17.22 13.40 0.82
CA ASN A 104 18.07 12.41 0.14
C ASN A 104 17.60 10.95 0.12
N TYR A 105 16.43 10.63 0.67
CA TYR A 105 15.79 9.32 0.50
C TYR A 105 14.48 9.48 -0.27
N LEU A 106 14.22 8.55 -1.18
CA LEU A 106 13.01 8.57 -1.99
C LEU A 106 11.74 8.36 -1.14
N SER A 107 11.70 7.28 -0.37
CA SER A 107 10.63 6.90 0.55
C SER A 107 11.08 5.75 1.46
N MET A 108 10.50 5.62 2.65
CA MET A 108 10.76 4.55 3.63
C MET A 108 9.50 4.25 4.43
N ILE A 109 9.48 3.07 5.05
CA ILE A 109 8.41 2.66 5.97
C ILE A 109 8.97 2.74 7.39
N ILE A 110 8.51 3.72 8.16
CA ILE A 110 8.78 3.79 9.60
C ILE A 110 7.97 2.70 10.30
N VAL A 111 8.60 1.96 11.22
CA VAL A 111 7.99 0.86 11.97
C VAL A 111 8.15 1.12 13.47
N GLY A 112 7.09 0.89 14.24
CA GLY A 112 7.18 0.92 15.69
C GLY A 112 5.81 0.89 16.35
N PHE A 113 5.73 1.54 17.51
CA PHE A 113 4.54 1.60 18.36
C PHE A 113 4.08 3.05 18.54
N PRO A 114 2.77 3.32 18.71
CA PRO A 114 2.26 4.68 18.91
C PRO A 114 2.80 5.31 20.20
N ALA A 115 3.26 6.57 20.12
CA ALA A 115 3.90 7.27 21.25
C ALA A 115 3.03 7.35 22.52
N ASN A 116 1.72 7.52 22.39
CA ASN A 116 0.80 7.72 23.51
C ASN A 116 0.28 6.40 24.15
N GLY A 117 1.03 5.30 24.02
CA GLY A 117 0.54 3.95 24.36
C GLY A 117 -0.42 3.40 23.30
N GLU A 118 -1.03 2.23 23.55
CA GLU A 118 -2.08 1.70 22.68
C GLU A 118 -3.21 2.72 22.59
N GLY A 119 -3.19 3.54 21.53
CA GLY A 119 -4.28 4.46 21.23
C GLY A 119 -5.56 3.64 21.23
N ASP A 120 -6.47 4.05 22.12
CA ASP A 120 -7.76 3.42 22.38
C ASP A 120 -8.36 2.89 21.09
N ILE A 121 -9.02 1.73 21.12
CA ILE A 121 -9.79 1.20 19.99
C ILE A 121 -10.67 2.31 19.39
N VAL A 122 -11.17 3.21 20.25
CA VAL A 122 -11.90 4.43 19.89
C VAL A 122 -11.06 5.40 19.06
N GLU A 123 -9.81 5.70 19.42
CA GLU A 123 -8.92 6.58 18.66
C GLU A 123 -8.56 5.97 17.29
N ARG A 124 -8.34 4.65 17.23
CA ARG A 124 -8.11 3.96 15.95
C ARG A 124 -9.35 3.99 15.06
N ALA A 125 -10.53 3.73 15.62
CA ALA A 125 -11.80 3.82 14.90
C ALA A 125 -12.07 5.25 14.41
N SER A 126 -11.81 6.27 15.23
CA SER A 126 -11.93 7.68 14.84
C SER A 126 -10.99 8.02 13.67
N ARG A 127 -9.72 7.58 13.72
CA ARG A 127 -8.78 7.78 12.62
C ARG A 127 -9.20 7.07 11.34
N PHE A 128 -9.80 5.88 11.46
CA PHE A 128 -10.37 5.17 10.32
C PHE A 128 -11.52 5.97 9.69
N LEU A 129 -12.49 6.44 10.49
CA LEU A 129 -13.62 7.24 10.01
C LEU A 129 -13.15 8.54 9.35
N PHE A 130 -12.20 9.24 9.96
CA PHE A 130 -11.60 10.44 9.37
C PHE A 130 -10.91 10.13 8.05
N ARG A 131 -10.17 9.03 7.96
CA ARG A 131 -9.52 8.58 6.71
C ARG A 131 -10.57 8.30 5.63
N GLU A 132 -11.65 7.60 5.96
CA GLU A 132 -12.72 7.24 5.04
C GLU A 132 -13.43 8.48 4.50
N ALA A 133 -13.75 9.46 5.36
CA ALA A 133 -14.36 10.73 4.96
C ALA A 133 -13.46 11.56 4.02
N ASN A 134 -12.15 11.40 4.11
CA ASN A 134 -11.17 12.09 3.25
C ASN A 134 -10.82 11.32 1.97
N ARG A 135 -11.45 10.18 1.69
CA ARG A 135 -11.31 9.47 0.42
C ARG A 135 -12.28 10.02 -0.61
N LYS A 136 -11.83 10.11 -1.85
CA LYS A 136 -12.66 10.52 -2.99
C LYS A 136 -13.88 9.59 -3.09
N PRO A 137 -15.06 10.12 -3.41
CA PRO A 137 -16.23 9.33 -3.71
C PRO A 137 -15.95 8.31 -4.82
N PHE A 138 -16.64 7.16 -4.74
CA PHE A 138 -16.51 6.07 -5.72
C PHE A 138 -16.73 6.56 -7.16
N ALA A 139 -17.77 7.38 -7.38
CA ALA A 139 -18.10 7.96 -8.68
C ALA A 139 -17.02 8.90 -9.27
N GLU A 140 -16.12 9.44 -8.44
CA GLU A 140 -15.02 10.26 -8.95
C GLU A 140 -13.83 9.43 -9.45
N ILE A 141 -13.64 8.23 -8.90
CA ILE A 141 -12.46 7.40 -9.19
C ILE A 141 -12.77 6.23 -10.11
N VAL A 142 -14.04 5.84 -10.28
CA VAL A 142 -14.46 4.73 -11.13
C VAL A 142 -15.15 5.24 -12.41
N SER A 143 -14.78 4.68 -13.55
CA SER A 143 -15.34 4.97 -14.88
C SER A 143 -15.43 3.71 -15.75
N GLY A 144 -15.89 3.84 -17.00
CA GLY A 144 -16.00 2.71 -17.94
C GLY A 144 -17.34 2.00 -17.83
N LYS A 145 -17.34 0.68 -18.04
CA LYS A 145 -18.55 -0.17 -18.09
C LYS A 145 -19.05 -0.54 -16.69
N THR A 146 -19.53 0.45 -15.95
CA THR A 146 -19.95 0.31 -14.54
C THR A 146 -21.09 -0.68 -14.32
N GLU A 147 -21.84 -1.04 -15.37
CA GLU A 147 -22.87 -2.09 -15.36
C GLU A 147 -22.31 -3.49 -15.04
N TYR A 148 -21.00 -3.70 -15.15
CA TYR A 148 -20.34 -4.97 -14.81
C TYR A 148 -19.88 -5.08 -13.35
N ILE A 149 -20.09 -4.05 -12.53
CA ILE A 149 -19.65 -4.04 -11.14
C ILE A 149 -20.53 -4.98 -10.30
N ASP A 150 -19.97 -6.15 -9.94
CA ASP A 150 -20.51 -7.08 -8.95
C ASP A 150 -19.92 -6.83 -7.54
N GLU A 151 -20.35 -7.60 -6.53
CA GLU A 151 -19.85 -7.45 -5.16
C GLU A 151 -18.34 -7.72 -5.02
N ARG A 152 -17.78 -8.66 -5.81
CA ARG A 152 -16.34 -8.95 -5.79
C ARG A 152 -15.55 -7.76 -6.31
N MET A 153 -16.01 -7.20 -7.44
CA MET A 153 -15.41 -6.00 -8.02
C MET A 153 -15.54 -4.80 -7.08
N LYS A 154 -16.67 -4.63 -6.38
CA LYS A 154 -16.83 -3.58 -5.36
C LYS A 154 -15.79 -3.70 -4.25
N ASP A 155 -15.53 -4.91 -3.76
CA ASP A 155 -14.52 -5.13 -2.72
C ASP A 155 -13.11 -4.76 -3.22
N ILE A 156 -12.75 -5.14 -4.45
CA ILE A 156 -11.47 -4.78 -5.08
C ILE A 156 -11.33 -3.26 -5.24
N LEU A 157 -12.37 -2.60 -5.77
CA LEU A 157 -12.39 -1.14 -5.97
C LEU A 157 -12.34 -0.40 -4.63
N ASN A 158 -13.04 -0.89 -3.60
CA ASN A 158 -13.00 -0.31 -2.26
C ASN A 158 -11.63 -0.49 -1.60
N ALA A 159 -10.97 -1.65 -1.79
CA ALA A 159 -9.59 -1.84 -1.33
C ALA A 159 -8.65 -0.79 -1.94
N GLY A 160 -8.69 -0.61 -3.27
CA GLY A 160 -7.91 0.42 -3.96
C GLY A 160 -8.27 1.85 -3.52
N ARG A 161 -9.56 2.13 -3.30
CA ARG A 161 -9.99 3.45 -2.79
C ARG A 161 -9.39 3.75 -1.42
N MET A 162 -9.29 2.75 -0.54
CA MET A 162 -8.80 2.93 0.83
C MET A 162 -7.27 3.04 0.93
N SER A 163 -6.53 2.78 -0.15
CA SER A 163 -5.08 2.86 -0.19
C SER A 163 -4.52 4.21 0.29
N PRO A 164 -3.38 4.24 1.00
CA PRO A 164 -2.71 5.49 1.34
C PRO A 164 -2.14 6.16 0.08
N SER A 165 -2.00 7.49 0.13
CA SER A 165 -1.27 8.25 -0.88
C SER A 165 -0.63 9.47 -0.25
N SER A 166 0.43 9.93 -0.89
CA SER A 166 1.15 11.10 -0.45
C SER A 166 0.27 12.34 -0.54
N PHE A 167 0.22 13.09 0.57
CA PHE A 167 -0.66 14.25 0.75
C PHE A 167 -2.15 13.94 0.49
N ASN A 168 -2.55 12.65 0.60
CA ASN A 168 -3.90 12.17 0.36
C ASN A 168 -4.47 12.51 -1.03
N ARG A 169 -3.60 12.68 -2.04
CA ARG A 169 -4.01 13.12 -3.40
C ARG A 169 -4.86 12.10 -4.14
N GLN A 170 -4.72 10.82 -3.81
CA GLN A 170 -5.37 9.69 -4.49
C GLN A 170 -5.23 9.82 -6.01
N PRO A 171 -3.99 9.79 -6.53
CA PRO A 171 -3.67 10.12 -7.92
C PRO A 171 -3.98 8.98 -8.90
N TRP A 172 -5.14 8.33 -8.73
CA TRP A 172 -5.56 7.18 -9.52
C TRP A 172 -7.02 7.24 -10.01
N ARG A 173 -7.29 6.46 -11.05
CA ARG A 173 -8.62 6.16 -11.61
C ARG A 173 -8.70 4.67 -11.94
N PHE A 174 -9.89 4.10 -11.83
CA PHE A 174 -10.20 2.70 -12.12
C PHE A 174 -11.22 2.67 -13.27
N GLU A 175 -10.83 2.10 -14.40
CA GLU A 175 -11.69 1.94 -15.57
C GLU A 175 -12.16 0.48 -15.67
N ILE A 176 -13.48 0.26 -15.62
CA ILE A 176 -14.08 -1.06 -15.75
C ILE A 176 -14.14 -1.42 -17.24
N LEU A 177 -13.47 -2.51 -17.62
CA LEU A 177 -13.39 -2.96 -19.02
C LEU A 177 -14.41 -4.06 -19.33
N ASP A 178 -14.59 -4.99 -18.41
CA ASP A 178 -15.53 -6.10 -18.45
C ASP A 178 -15.80 -6.64 -17.02
N ARG A 179 -16.37 -7.85 -16.89
CA ARG A 179 -16.74 -8.46 -15.60
C ARG A 179 -15.55 -8.82 -14.70
N ASN A 180 -14.37 -8.97 -15.27
CA ASN A 180 -13.20 -9.56 -14.64
C ASN A 180 -11.92 -8.72 -14.84
N SER A 181 -12.04 -7.53 -15.44
CA SER A 181 -10.90 -6.71 -15.84
C SER A 181 -11.08 -5.24 -15.44
N ILE A 182 -10.10 -4.71 -14.71
CA ILE A 182 -10.03 -3.30 -14.30
C ILE A 182 -8.71 -2.71 -14.77
N ALA A 183 -8.75 -1.62 -15.52
CA ALA A 183 -7.56 -0.81 -15.78
C ALA A 183 -7.34 0.21 -14.64
N ILE A 184 -6.15 0.19 -14.06
CA ILE A 184 -5.71 1.05 -12.96
C ILE A 184 -4.79 2.11 -13.56
N HIS A 185 -5.21 3.37 -13.53
CA HIS A 185 -4.48 4.48 -14.12
C HIS A 185 -3.92 5.41 -13.05
N GLY A 186 -2.61 5.67 -13.08
CA GLY A 186 -2.02 6.81 -12.39
C GLY A 186 -2.23 8.12 -13.18
N TRP A 187 -1.97 9.27 -12.53
CA TRP A 187 -1.97 10.56 -13.21
C TRP A 187 -0.95 10.62 -14.36
N LYS A 188 -1.43 11.04 -15.54
CA LYS A 188 -0.62 11.20 -16.76
C LYS A 188 0.23 12.47 -16.77
N LYS A 189 -0.29 13.58 -16.22
CA LYS A 189 0.41 14.87 -16.13
C LYS A 189 0.69 15.19 -14.68
N ILE A 190 1.95 15.30 -14.32
CA ILE A 190 2.39 15.55 -12.95
C ILE A 190 3.56 16.53 -12.99
N PRO A 191 3.62 17.53 -12.09
CA PRO A 191 4.85 18.29 -11.88
C PRO A 191 6.01 17.33 -11.56
N LEU A 192 7.16 17.49 -12.22
CA LEU A 192 8.33 16.59 -12.07
C LEU A 192 8.69 16.32 -10.60
N ILE A 193 8.52 17.31 -9.72
CA ILE A 193 8.78 17.20 -8.28
C ILE A 193 7.94 16.14 -7.54
N TYR A 194 6.86 15.64 -8.15
CA TYR A 194 5.97 14.63 -7.57
C TYR A 194 5.97 13.30 -8.34
N GLU A 195 6.72 13.19 -9.43
CA GLU A 195 6.75 12.00 -10.30
C GLU A 195 7.11 10.74 -9.52
N ASP A 196 8.20 10.80 -8.75
CA ASP A 196 8.67 9.72 -7.90
C ASP A 196 7.59 9.21 -6.95
N VAL A 197 7.01 10.16 -6.22
CA VAL A 197 6.06 9.90 -5.15
C VAL A 197 4.76 9.34 -5.69
N ILE A 198 4.29 9.84 -6.84
CA ILE A 198 3.06 9.35 -7.43
C ILE A 198 3.25 7.99 -8.10
N SER A 199 4.46 7.68 -8.57
CA SER A 199 4.80 6.33 -9.04
C SER A 199 4.74 5.33 -7.88
N ILE A 200 5.25 5.69 -6.70
CA ILE A 200 5.11 4.87 -5.48
C ILE A 200 3.63 4.74 -5.10
N ASP A 201 2.88 5.85 -5.06
CA ASP A 201 1.44 5.83 -4.73
C ASP A 201 0.65 4.92 -5.68
N LEU A 202 1.01 4.85 -6.97
CA LEU A 202 0.40 3.93 -7.93
C LEU A 202 0.69 2.46 -7.57
N GLY A 203 1.93 2.14 -7.18
CA GLY A 203 2.27 0.82 -6.67
C GLY A 203 1.45 0.41 -5.46
N VAL A 204 1.31 1.32 -4.50
CA VAL A 204 0.53 1.14 -3.27
C VAL A 204 -0.93 0.78 -3.58
N VAL A 205 -1.59 1.50 -4.48
CA VAL A 205 -2.99 1.21 -4.83
C VAL A 205 -3.14 -0.10 -5.60
N ILE A 206 -2.19 -0.40 -6.51
CA ILE A 206 -2.17 -1.68 -7.22
C ILE A 206 -2.04 -2.84 -6.22
N SER A 207 -1.23 -2.68 -5.16
CA SER A 207 -1.07 -3.69 -4.10
C SER A 207 -2.38 -4.04 -3.42
N HIS A 208 -3.16 -3.03 -3.00
CA HIS A 208 -4.45 -3.25 -2.33
C HIS A 208 -5.44 -3.97 -3.25
N MET A 209 -5.55 -3.53 -4.50
CA MET A 209 -6.47 -4.12 -5.47
C MET A 209 -6.06 -5.55 -5.83
N TYR A 210 -4.77 -5.77 -6.08
CA TYR A 210 -4.23 -7.08 -6.41
C TYR A 210 -4.41 -8.08 -5.29
N LEU A 211 -4.03 -7.76 -4.05
CA LEU A 211 -4.19 -8.66 -2.92
C LEU A 211 -5.66 -9.04 -2.72
N MET A 212 -6.57 -8.05 -2.80
CA MET A 212 -8.00 -8.30 -2.68
C MET A 212 -8.50 -9.24 -3.79
N ALA A 213 -8.15 -8.97 -5.04
CA ALA A 213 -8.51 -9.81 -6.18
C ALA A 213 -7.94 -11.23 -6.04
N LYS A 214 -6.66 -11.34 -5.69
CA LYS A 214 -5.94 -12.61 -5.50
C LYS A 214 -6.52 -13.46 -4.37
N SER A 215 -7.06 -12.84 -3.33
CA SER A 215 -7.76 -13.56 -2.24
C SER A 215 -9.11 -14.16 -2.66
N MET A 216 -9.67 -13.73 -3.78
CA MET A 216 -10.95 -14.21 -4.32
C MET A 216 -10.77 -15.07 -5.57
N ASN A 217 -9.70 -14.85 -6.33
CA ASN A 217 -9.34 -15.63 -7.51
C ASN A 217 -7.81 -15.84 -7.55
N ASP A 218 -7.39 -17.10 -7.51
CA ASP A 218 -5.98 -17.45 -7.56
C ASP A 218 -5.29 -17.10 -8.88
N ASP A 219 -6.05 -16.94 -9.97
CA ASP A 219 -5.52 -16.56 -11.27
C ASP A 219 -5.38 -15.04 -11.45
N ALA A 220 -5.66 -14.25 -10.41
CA ALA A 220 -5.57 -12.80 -10.50
C ALA A 220 -4.14 -12.35 -10.89
N LYS A 221 -4.07 -11.43 -11.86
CA LYS A 221 -2.81 -10.93 -12.43
C LYS A 221 -2.86 -9.43 -12.61
N VAL A 222 -1.68 -8.81 -12.50
CA VAL A 222 -1.49 -7.40 -12.83
C VAL A 222 -0.44 -7.30 -13.93
N GLU A 223 -0.75 -6.59 -15.01
CA GLU A 223 0.14 -6.43 -16.16
C GLU A 223 0.22 -4.97 -16.61
N PRO A 224 1.38 -4.45 -17.02
CA PRO A 224 1.50 -3.07 -17.49
C PRO A 224 0.81 -2.90 -18.86
N ILE A 225 -0.08 -1.92 -18.96
CA ILE A 225 -0.66 -1.44 -20.24
C ILE A 225 0.17 -0.27 -20.79
N SER A 226 0.69 0.57 -19.89
CA SER A 226 1.58 1.69 -20.21
C SER A 226 2.46 2.02 -18.99
N LEU A 227 3.32 3.04 -19.12
CA LEU A 227 4.22 3.47 -18.05
C LEU A 227 3.53 3.71 -16.68
N ARG A 228 2.27 4.15 -16.70
CA ARG A 228 1.48 4.45 -15.49
C ARG A 228 0.07 3.89 -15.56
N SER A 229 -0.13 2.78 -16.27
CA SER A 229 -1.41 2.09 -16.28
C SER A 229 -1.22 0.60 -16.29
N TYR A 230 -2.00 -0.09 -15.48
CA TYR A 230 -1.91 -1.53 -15.28
C TYR A 230 -3.29 -2.16 -15.46
N LEU A 231 -3.33 -3.35 -16.03
CA LEU A 231 -4.50 -4.18 -16.14
C LEU A 231 -4.51 -5.15 -14.96
N LEU A 232 -5.58 -5.14 -14.17
CA LEU A 232 -5.87 -6.18 -13.20
C LEU A 232 -6.94 -7.11 -13.79
N THR A 233 -6.62 -8.38 -13.96
CA THR A 233 -7.55 -9.46 -14.35
C THR A 233 -7.78 -10.40 -13.15
N PHE A 234 -9.00 -10.89 -12.96
CA PHE A 234 -9.42 -11.74 -11.83
C PHE A 234 -10.74 -12.49 -12.08
#